data_AF-A0A135TH92-F1
#
_entry.id   AF-A0A135TH92-F1
#
_cell.length_a   1.000
_cell.length_b   1.000
_cell.length_c   1.000
_cell.angle_alpha   90.00
_cell.angle_beta   90.00
_cell.angle_gamma   90.00
#
_symmetry.space_group_name_H-M   'P 1'
#
loop_
_entity.id
_entity.type
_entity.pdbx_description
1 polymer ?
#
loop_
_entity_poly.entity_id
_entity_poly.type
_entity_poly.pdbx_seq_one_letter_code
_entity_poly.pdbx_strand_id
1 'polypeptide(L)'
;MLGMFRTSEQFVESVFSALNASKTPCVLWGHYLLNVHGVPSIIGSIDFVVQDQMLSVGADAISELPEIEQCPSVELCFASSPERRTPPPAFHVHIKSSELTIGLYLQSETLWFLPDFDDSLLAFEDKQSATFALAHDRDVLPPWRPGRGSGAFKSSDTSIVVPRSHILLEAYLRLYARDSGKTMGSFAMAMIAYMEEYVDDDGLLDSTRLPEPLKSFYDELRVGEKPLRQWTKEFKESLDIPDEDSEDEDLWS
;
A
#
# COMPACT_ATOMS: atom_id res chain seq x y z
N MET A 1 2.30 27.25 4.50
CA MET A 1 3.68 26.80 4.73
C MET A 1 3.79 25.75 5.85
N LEU A 2 2.82 25.61 6.76
CA LEU A 2 2.80 24.59 7.83
C LEU A 2 2.47 23.15 7.35
N GLY A 3 1.78 22.99 6.22
CA GLY A 3 1.39 21.66 5.71
C GLY A 3 2.52 20.82 5.11
N MET A 4 3.61 21.44 4.62
CA MET A 4 4.71 20.71 3.95
C MET A 4 5.65 19.96 4.89
N PHE A 5 5.69 20.31 6.19
CA PHE A 5 6.61 19.65 7.14
C PHE A 5 6.16 18.23 7.53
N ARG A 6 4.85 17.96 7.49
CA ARG A 6 4.25 16.75 8.07
C ARG A 6 4.12 15.58 7.11
N THR A 7 4.42 15.81 5.84
CA THR A 7 4.66 14.79 4.82
C THR A 7 6.09 14.86 4.31
N SER A 8 7.02 15.38 5.12
CA SER A 8 8.43 15.43 4.74
C SER A 8 9.09 14.07 4.92
N GLU A 9 10.08 13.78 4.08
CA GLU A 9 10.90 12.55 4.18
C GLU A 9 11.48 12.36 5.60
N GLN A 10 11.90 13.46 6.25
CA GLN A 10 12.43 13.45 7.61
C GLN A 10 11.40 13.03 8.65
N PHE A 11 10.15 13.46 8.49
CA PHE A 11 9.08 13.07 9.39
C PHE A 11 8.73 11.59 9.20
N VAL A 12 8.61 11.11 7.96
CA VAL A 12 8.39 9.68 7.69
C VAL A 12 9.54 8.83 8.28
N GLU A 13 10.78 9.30 8.14
CA GLU A 13 11.95 8.63 8.73
C GLU A 13 11.87 8.57 10.25
N SER A 14 11.40 9.63 10.93
CA SER A 14 11.24 9.60 12.39
C SER A 14 10.20 8.57 12.85
N VAL A 15 9.12 8.40 12.10
CA VAL A 15 8.08 7.39 12.39
C VAL A 15 8.65 5.99 12.18
N PHE A 16 9.31 5.77 11.04
CA PHE A 16 9.97 4.50 10.73
C PHE A 16 11.06 4.16 11.74
N SER A 17 11.85 5.15 12.17
CA SER A 17 12.88 5.00 13.20
C SER A 17 12.29 4.58 14.56
N ALA A 18 11.12 5.11 14.94
CA ALA A 18 10.44 4.69 16.17
C ALA A 18 9.96 3.22 16.09
N LEU A 19 9.41 2.81 14.95
CA LEU A 19 9.06 1.41 14.69
C LEU A 19 10.30 0.51 14.75
N ASN A 20 11.41 0.89 14.10
CA ASN A 20 12.65 0.11 14.15
C ASN A 20 13.27 0.05 15.55
N ALA A 21 13.23 1.14 16.32
CA ALA A 21 13.74 1.18 17.69
C ALA A 21 12.95 0.24 18.62
N SER A 22 11.65 0.09 18.38
CA SER A 22 10.78 -0.88 19.08
C SER A 22 10.88 -2.31 18.54
N LYS A 23 11.80 -2.57 17.60
CA LYS A 23 11.98 -3.87 16.94
C LYS A 23 10.73 -4.33 16.19
N THR A 24 10.06 -3.39 15.51
CA THR A 24 8.88 -3.67 14.67
C THR A 24 9.28 -3.64 13.18
N PRO A 25 9.57 -4.80 12.54
CA PRO A 25 9.74 -4.88 11.10
C PRO A 25 8.54 -4.31 10.37
N CYS A 26 8.78 -3.38 9.45
CA CYS A 26 7.69 -2.74 8.71
C CYS A 26 8.14 -2.28 7.33
N VAL A 27 7.16 -2.05 6.46
CA VAL A 27 7.35 -1.45 5.14
C VAL A 27 6.35 -0.32 4.93
N LEU A 28 6.76 0.71 4.19
CA LEU A 28 5.88 1.83 3.84
C LEU A 28 4.72 1.36 2.96
N TRP A 29 3.55 1.96 3.13
CA TRP A 29 2.32 1.60 2.43
C TRP A 29 1.44 2.82 2.08
N GLY A 30 0.30 2.55 1.46
CA GLY A 30 -0.76 3.51 1.23
C GLY A 30 -0.42 4.60 0.21
N HIS A 31 -1.07 5.76 0.35
CA HIS A 31 -0.91 6.86 -0.61
C HIS A 31 0.50 7.44 -0.64
N TYR A 32 1.22 7.39 0.49
CA TYR A 32 2.61 7.84 0.54
C TYR A 32 3.51 6.92 -0.30
N LEU A 33 3.35 5.59 -0.18
CA LEU A 33 4.06 4.62 -1.03
C LEU A 33 3.80 4.85 -2.52
N LEU A 34 2.54 5.07 -2.91
CA LEU A 34 2.18 5.41 -4.30
C LEU A 34 2.95 6.64 -4.80
N ASN A 35 3.07 7.66 -3.96
CA ASN A 35 3.81 8.89 -4.27
C ASN A 35 5.30 8.61 -4.53
N VAL A 36 5.89 7.73 -3.73
CA VAL A 36 7.29 7.27 -3.88
C VAL A 36 7.49 6.49 -5.18
N HIS A 37 6.49 5.73 -5.63
CA HIS A 37 6.48 5.07 -6.94
C HIS A 37 6.16 6.01 -8.12
N GLY A 38 5.98 7.31 -7.88
CA GLY A 38 5.73 8.30 -8.93
C GLY A 38 4.25 8.48 -9.30
N VAL A 39 3.32 7.84 -8.59
CA VAL A 39 1.89 8.04 -8.77
C VAL A 39 1.46 9.37 -8.10
N PRO A 40 0.76 10.28 -8.81
CA PRO A 40 0.33 11.56 -8.26
C PRO A 40 -0.88 11.39 -7.32
N SER A 41 -0.61 10.99 -6.07
CA SER A 41 -1.60 10.79 -5.03
C SER A 41 -1.72 11.98 -4.07
N ILE A 42 -2.93 12.23 -3.56
CA ILE A 42 -3.13 13.12 -2.40
C ILE A 42 -2.76 12.32 -1.15
N ILE A 43 -1.71 12.75 -0.45
CA ILE A 43 -1.26 12.14 0.80
C ILE A 43 -2.22 12.54 1.92
N GLY A 44 -3.08 11.62 2.34
CA GLY A 44 -3.97 11.76 3.50
C GLY A 44 -3.48 11.01 4.75
N SER A 45 -2.49 10.13 4.58
CA SER A 45 -1.94 9.29 5.63
C SER A 45 -0.50 8.87 5.31
N ILE A 46 0.27 8.55 6.35
CA ILE A 46 1.56 7.87 6.26
C ILE A 46 1.36 6.48 6.86
N ASP A 47 1.37 5.47 6.00
CA ASP A 47 0.95 4.13 6.40
C ASP A 47 2.11 3.15 6.36
N PHE A 48 2.09 2.18 7.27
CA PHE A 48 3.04 1.07 7.31
C PHE A 48 2.31 -0.27 7.43
N VAL A 49 2.85 -1.31 6.81
CA VAL A 49 2.44 -2.70 7.07
C VAL A 49 3.39 -3.29 8.11
N VAL A 50 2.83 -3.94 9.12
CA VAL A 50 3.55 -4.63 10.21
C VAL A 50 3.06 -6.06 10.34
N GLN A 51 3.86 -6.92 10.95
CA GLN A 51 3.36 -8.22 11.39
C GLN A 51 2.25 -8.06 12.42
N ASP A 52 1.27 -8.96 12.36
CA ASP A 52 0.11 -8.96 13.23
C ASP A 52 0.47 -8.95 14.72
N GLN A 53 1.40 -9.81 15.13
CA GLN A 53 1.89 -9.89 16.50
C GLN A 53 2.62 -8.62 16.98
N MET A 54 3.08 -7.78 16.05
CA MET A 54 3.81 -6.55 16.35
C MET A 54 2.90 -5.32 16.38
N LEU A 55 1.61 -5.45 16.07
CA LEU A 55 0.68 -4.32 16.02
C LEU A 55 0.68 -3.49 17.32
N SER A 56 0.58 -4.15 18.48
CA SER A 56 0.56 -3.45 19.77
C SER A 56 1.87 -2.71 20.04
N VAL A 57 3.02 -3.35 19.78
CA VAL A 57 4.34 -2.76 20.00
C VAL A 57 4.58 -1.57 19.08
N GLY A 58 4.21 -1.70 17.80
CA GLY A 58 4.29 -0.61 16.83
C GLY A 58 3.34 0.55 17.16
N ALA A 59 2.13 0.24 17.63
CA ALA A 59 1.15 1.24 18.05
C ALA A 59 1.65 2.06 19.24
N ASP A 60 2.22 1.40 20.25
CA ASP A 60 2.83 2.07 21.40
C ASP A 60 4.00 2.97 20.96
N ALA A 61 4.89 2.46 20.12
CA ALA A 61 6.06 3.21 19.63
C ALA A 61 5.68 4.50 18.88
N ILE A 62 4.67 4.45 18.02
CA ILE A 62 4.19 5.64 17.29
C ILE A 62 3.45 6.60 18.23
N SER A 63 2.71 6.06 19.20
CA SER A 63 1.92 6.84 20.16
C SER A 63 2.76 7.73 21.07
N GLU A 64 4.03 7.36 21.29
CA GLU A 64 4.98 8.10 22.11
C GLU A 64 5.64 9.28 21.37
N LEU A 65 5.44 9.41 20.06
CA LEU A 65 6.02 10.49 19.27
C LEU A 65 5.45 11.87 19.69
N PRO A 66 6.30 12.91 19.83
CA PRO A 66 5.86 14.19 20.36
C PRO A 66 4.90 14.94 19.43
N GLU A 67 4.91 14.67 18.13
CA GLU A 67 4.06 15.28 17.11
C GLU A 67 2.68 14.59 16.97
N ILE A 68 2.40 13.57 17.78
CA ILE A 68 1.24 12.69 17.62
C ILE A 68 0.17 12.92 18.69
N GLU A 69 -1.09 12.79 18.30
CA GLU A 69 -2.24 12.73 19.19
C GLU A 69 -3.06 11.45 18.95
N GLN A 70 -3.56 10.87 20.04
CA GLN A 70 -4.41 9.68 19.98
C GLN A 70 -5.70 9.98 19.24
N CYS A 71 -6.20 8.98 18.50
CA CYS A 71 -7.50 9.11 17.85
C CYS A 71 -8.59 9.39 18.89
N PRO A 72 -9.32 10.51 18.79
CA PRO A 72 -10.27 10.93 19.82
C PRO A 72 -11.52 10.04 19.88
N SER A 73 -11.87 9.38 18.78
CA SER A 73 -12.95 8.39 18.71
C SER A 73 -12.86 7.59 17.42
N VAL A 74 -12.76 6.26 17.53
CA VAL A 74 -12.77 5.35 16.38
C VAL A 74 -14.08 5.45 15.60
N GLU A 75 -15.21 5.68 16.28
CA GLU A 75 -16.53 5.75 15.64
C GLU A 75 -16.74 7.04 14.84
N LEU A 76 -16.09 8.13 15.25
CA LEU A 76 -16.25 9.45 14.62
C LEU A 76 -15.09 9.81 13.69
N CYS A 77 -14.00 9.06 13.74
CA CYS A 77 -12.83 9.33 12.91
C CYS A 77 -13.03 8.82 11.49
N PHE A 78 -12.84 9.72 10.51
CA PHE A 78 -12.91 9.36 9.10
C PHE A 78 -11.92 8.25 8.72
N ALA A 79 -10.75 8.18 9.34
CA ALA A 79 -9.75 7.14 9.07
C ALA A 79 -10.24 5.72 9.41
N SER A 80 -11.18 5.61 10.35
CA SER A 80 -11.83 4.37 10.78
C SER A 80 -13.24 4.16 10.22
N SER A 81 -13.76 5.12 9.43
CA SER A 81 -15.13 5.08 8.96
C SER A 81 -15.38 3.88 8.02
N PRO A 82 -16.49 3.14 8.18
CA PRO A 82 -16.89 2.10 7.23
C PRO A 82 -17.25 2.66 5.85
N GLU A 83 -17.50 3.97 5.74
CA GLU A 83 -17.77 4.65 4.47
C GLU A 83 -16.48 4.98 3.70
N ARG A 84 -15.31 4.74 4.29
CA ARG A 84 -14.02 5.00 3.66
C ARG A 84 -13.86 4.10 2.44
N ARG A 85 -13.41 4.69 1.33
CA ARG A 85 -13.17 3.96 0.08
C ARG A 85 -11.88 3.15 0.07
N THR A 86 -11.02 3.34 1.06
CA THR A 86 -9.75 2.64 1.20
C THR A 86 -9.78 1.83 2.50
N PRO A 87 -9.05 0.71 2.61
CA PRO A 87 -9.10 -0.14 3.79
C PRO A 87 -8.76 0.66 5.06
N PRO A 88 -9.51 0.51 6.16
CA PRO A 88 -9.14 1.12 7.43
C PRO A 88 -7.84 0.48 7.96
N PRO A 89 -6.91 1.24 8.54
CA PRO A 89 -5.78 0.66 9.24
C PRO A 89 -6.28 -0.04 10.51
N ALA A 90 -5.58 -1.08 10.94
CA ALA A 90 -5.86 -1.78 12.20
C ALA A 90 -5.57 -0.89 13.43
N PHE A 91 -4.65 0.05 13.29
CA PHE A 91 -4.39 1.10 14.27
C PHE A 91 -4.05 2.41 13.56
N HIS A 92 -4.46 3.55 14.13
CA HIS A 92 -4.01 4.84 13.65
C HIS A 92 -3.93 5.90 14.75
N VAL A 93 -3.12 6.90 14.47
CA VAL A 93 -2.99 8.13 15.26
C VAL A 93 -3.06 9.35 14.36
N HIS A 94 -3.24 10.53 14.95
CA HIS A 94 -3.30 11.80 14.22
C HIS A 94 -2.02 12.59 14.42
N ILE A 95 -1.60 13.30 13.36
CA ILE A 95 -0.49 14.25 13.45
C ILE A 95 -1.07 15.56 13.98
N LYS A 96 -0.55 16.04 15.12
CA LYS A 96 -1.06 17.22 15.83
C LYS A 96 -1.32 18.40 14.90
N SER A 97 -2.50 19.02 15.00
CA SER A 97 -2.91 20.17 14.17
C SER A 97 -2.95 19.88 12.67
N SER A 98 -3.13 18.62 12.26
CA SER A 98 -3.20 18.17 10.86
C SER A 98 -4.38 17.23 10.69
N GLU A 99 -4.94 17.18 9.48
CA GLU A 99 -5.92 16.14 9.11
C GLU A 99 -5.25 14.82 8.68
N LEU A 100 -3.93 14.75 8.83
CA LEU A 100 -3.14 13.59 8.41
C LEU A 100 -3.04 12.58 9.55
N THR A 101 -3.09 11.31 9.18
CA THR A 101 -2.95 10.20 10.11
C THR A 101 -1.69 9.39 9.84
N ILE A 102 -1.27 8.62 10.83
CA ILE A 102 -0.32 7.53 10.65
C ILE A 102 -1.09 6.24 10.90
N GLY A 103 -1.04 5.31 9.94
CA GLY A 103 -1.76 4.05 10.00
C GLY A 103 -0.83 2.83 10.05
N LEU A 104 -1.21 1.84 10.84
CA LEU A 104 -0.63 0.50 10.83
C LEU A 104 -1.62 -0.49 10.23
N TYR A 105 -1.18 -1.24 9.23
CA TYR A 105 -1.94 -2.29 8.56
C TYR A 105 -1.35 -3.66 8.90
N LEU A 106 -2.21 -4.65 9.03
CA LEU A 106 -1.79 -6.02 9.28
C LEU A 106 -1.20 -6.64 8.00
N GLN A 107 -0.07 -7.33 8.13
CA GLN A 107 0.53 -8.08 7.04
C GLN A 107 -0.44 -9.15 6.53
N SER A 108 -1.11 -9.88 7.43
CA SER A 108 -2.07 -10.94 7.07
C SER A 108 -3.28 -10.44 6.26
N GLU A 109 -3.57 -9.14 6.30
CA GLU A 109 -4.67 -8.52 5.56
C GLU A 109 -4.21 -7.77 4.32
N THR A 110 -2.94 -7.36 4.26
CA THR A 110 -2.45 -6.42 3.24
C THR A 110 -1.45 -7.06 2.28
N LEU A 111 -0.51 -7.87 2.81
CA LEU A 111 0.62 -8.45 2.09
C LEU A 111 0.79 -9.94 2.43
N TRP A 112 -0.32 -10.65 2.59
CA TRP A 112 -0.38 -12.05 3.08
C TRP A 112 0.28 -13.08 2.16
N PHE A 113 0.59 -12.70 0.92
CA PHE A 113 1.29 -13.53 -0.05
C PHE A 113 2.82 -13.46 0.09
N LEU A 114 3.33 -12.50 0.87
CA LEU A 114 4.75 -12.39 1.18
C LEU A 114 5.11 -13.23 2.41
N PRO A 115 6.37 -13.69 2.53
CA PRO A 115 6.87 -14.23 3.78
C PRO A 115 6.72 -13.23 4.92
N ASP A 116 6.51 -13.77 6.12
CA ASP A 116 6.47 -13.02 7.38
C ASP A 116 7.66 -12.05 7.49
N PHE A 117 7.39 -10.79 7.87
CA PHE A 117 8.45 -9.79 8.02
C PHE A 117 9.35 -10.08 9.22
N ASP A 118 10.64 -10.31 8.99
CA ASP A 118 11.58 -10.62 10.06
C ASP A 118 12.55 -9.46 10.35
N ASP A 119 13.49 -9.72 11.27
CA ASP A 119 14.52 -8.77 11.68
C ASP A 119 15.39 -8.26 10.51
N SER A 120 15.38 -8.91 9.34
CA SER A 120 16.11 -8.42 8.16
C SER A 120 15.61 -7.06 7.67
N LEU A 121 14.35 -6.70 7.95
CA LEU A 121 13.81 -5.39 7.59
C LEU A 121 14.28 -4.27 8.54
N LEU A 122 14.72 -4.59 9.75
CA LEU A 122 15.18 -3.59 10.73
C LEU A 122 16.53 -2.96 10.34
N ALA A 123 17.32 -3.67 9.54
CA ALA A 123 18.61 -3.25 9.03
C ALA A 123 18.73 -3.64 7.55
N PHE A 124 17.73 -3.26 6.77
CA PHE A 124 17.64 -3.64 5.36
C PHE A 124 18.72 -2.96 4.52
N GLU A 125 19.63 -3.75 3.96
CA GLU A 125 20.72 -3.27 3.08
C GLU A 125 20.72 -3.97 1.70
N ASP A 126 19.81 -4.92 1.48
CA ASP A 126 19.84 -5.77 0.27
C ASP A 126 19.27 -5.06 -0.96
N LYS A 127 20.15 -4.41 -1.71
CA LYS A 127 19.83 -3.80 -3.01
C LYS A 127 19.40 -4.81 -4.08
N GLN A 128 19.71 -6.09 -3.90
CA GLN A 128 19.34 -7.15 -4.85
C GLN A 128 18.00 -7.81 -4.50
N SER A 129 17.37 -7.39 -3.39
CA SER A 129 16.08 -7.93 -2.98
C SER A 129 15.08 -7.86 -4.11
N ALA A 130 14.47 -9.00 -4.42
CA ALA A 130 13.41 -9.09 -5.39
C ALA A 130 12.15 -8.35 -4.89
N THR A 131 11.92 -8.31 -3.59
CA THR A 131 10.64 -7.90 -3.00
C THR A 131 10.64 -6.43 -2.60
N PHE A 132 11.75 -5.97 -2.03
CA PHE A 132 11.83 -4.66 -1.39
C PHE A 132 12.94 -3.81 -2.02
N ALA A 133 12.89 -2.52 -1.71
CA ALA A 133 13.92 -1.55 -2.00
C ALA A 133 13.96 -0.51 -0.86
N LEU A 134 15.03 0.28 -0.80
CA LEU A 134 15.06 1.46 0.05
C LEU A 134 14.30 2.60 -0.62
N ALA A 135 13.61 3.44 0.16
CA ALA A 135 12.82 4.57 -0.36
C ALA A 135 13.67 5.59 -1.15
N HIS A 136 15.00 5.57 -0.98
CA HIS A 136 15.96 6.42 -1.68
C HIS A 136 16.69 5.71 -2.84
N ASP A 137 16.30 4.47 -3.19
CA ASP A 137 16.91 3.70 -4.27
C ASP A 137 16.50 4.26 -5.64
N ARG A 138 17.41 4.99 -6.27
CA ARG A 138 17.18 5.67 -7.57
C ARG A 138 17.31 4.76 -8.78
N ASP A 139 17.78 3.53 -8.59
CA ASP A 139 17.82 2.53 -9.65
C ASP A 139 16.47 1.80 -9.76
N VAL A 140 15.67 1.82 -8.68
CA VAL A 140 14.34 1.19 -8.61
C VAL A 140 13.20 2.20 -8.68
N LEU A 141 13.33 3.36 -8.04
CA LEU A 141 12.27 4.35 -7.90
C LEU A 141 12.48 5.55 -8.85
N PRO A 142 11.40 6.16 -9.37
CA PRO A 142 11.53 7.27 -10.30
C PRO A 142 12.13 8.52 -9.64
N PRO A 143 12.78 9.40 -10.41
CA PRO A 143 13.08 10.74 -9.95
C PRO A 143 11.81 11.59 -9.88
N TRP A 144 11.85 12.66 -9.09
CA TRP A 144 10.79 13.69 -9.09
C TRP A 144 10.60 14.29 -10.49
N ARG A 145 9.33 14.36 -10.93
CA ARG A 145 8.94 14.97 -12.22
C ARG A 145 7.60 15.71 -12.08
N PRO A 146 7.40 16.86 -12.76
CA PRO A 146 6.10 17.55 -12.76
C PRO A 146 4.97 16.65 -13.25
N GLY A 147 3.82 16.66 -12.57
CA GLY A 147 2.66 15.81 -12.91
C GLY A 147 2.80 14.34 -12.48
N ARG A 148 3.81 14.03 -11.67
CA ARG A 148 4.03 12.72 -11.03
C ARG A 148 4.17 12.88 -9.51
N GLY A 149 4.21 11.76 -8.81
CA GLY A 149 4.53 11.67 -7.38
C GLY A 149 5.97 12.11 -7.06
N SER A 150 6.33 12.08 -5.78
CA SER A 150 7.63 12.52 -5.27
C SER A 150 8.80 11.75 -5.88
N GLY A 151 8.58 10.48 -6.19
CA GLY A 151 9.67 9.57 -6.55
C GLY A 151 10.54 9.21 -5.35
N ALA A 152 11.74 8.73 -5.65
CA ALA A 152 12.77 8.35 -4.68
C ALA A 152 13.08 9.50 -3.70
N PHE A 153 13.29 9.14 -2.44
CA PHE A 153 13.68 10.08 -1.39
C PHE A 153 15.01 10.76 -1.76
N LYS A 154 15.11 12.05 -1.41
CA LYS A 154 16.31 12.85 -1.70
C LYS A 154 17.46 12.48 -0.79
N SER A 155 17.17 12.22 0.48
CA SER A 155 18.15 11.81 1.47
C SER A 155 18.57 10.35 1.25
N SER A 156 19.86 10.07 1.29
CA SER A 156 20.40 8.70 1.33
C SER A 156 20.49 8.12 2.75
N ASP A 157 20.20 8.93 3.76
CA ASP A 157 20.36 8.55 5.18
C ASP A 157 19.09 7.93 5.76
N THR A 158 18.11 7.63 4.91
CA THR A 158 16.83 6.99 5.28
C THR A 158 16.94 5.48 5.20
N SER A 159 16.38 4.80 6.20
CA SER A 159 16.31 3.33 6.22
C SER A 159 14.94 2.79 5.79
N ILE A 160 14.04 3.65 5.30
CA ILE A 160 12.66 3.27 4.97
C ILE A 160 12.65 2.22 3.87
N VAL A 161 12.00 1.10 4.15
CA VAL A 161 11.78 0.01 3.21
C VAL A 161 10.45 0.18 2.47
N VAL A 162 10.48 -0.01 1.16
CA VAL A 162 9.29 0.04 0.29
C VAL A 162 9.15 -1.27 -0.50
N PRO A 163 7.94 -1.76 -0.75
CA PRO A 163 7.70 -2.80 -1.76
C PRO A 163 8.11 -2.30 -3.15
N ARG A 164 8.67 -3.18 -3.98
CA ARG A 164 8.91 -2.89 -5.40
C ARG A 164 7.59 -2.79 -6.18
N SER A 165 7.63 -2.13 -7.34
CA SER A 165 6.43 -1.84 -8.16
C SER A 165 5.60 -3.09 -8.52
N HIS A 166 6.24 -4.20 -8.89
CA HIS A 166 5.54 -5.46 -9.18
C HIS A 166 4.90 -6.10 -7.93
N ILE A 167 5.51 -5.96 -6.75
CA ILE A 167 4.91 -6.41 -5.48
C ILE A 167 3.72 -5.53 -5.12
N LEU A 168 3.83 -4.22 -5.34
CA LEU A 168 2.73 -3.29 -5.12
C LEU A 168 1.54 -3.59 -6.06
N LEU A 169 1.81 -3.84 -7.34
CA LEU A 169 0.78 -4.26 -8.29
C LEU A 169 0.16 -5.62 -7.91
N GLU A 170 0.98 -6.61 -7.54
CA GLU A 170 0.49 -7.90 -7.07
C GLU A 170 -0.44 -7.75 -5.86
N ALA A 171 -0.09 -6.88 -4.90
CA ALA A 171 -0.94 -6.59 -3.77
C ALA A 171 -2.32 -6.05 -4.21
N TYR A 172 -2.37 -5.09 -5.15
CA TYR A 172 -3.65 -4.58 -5.64
C TYR A 172 -4.44 -5.60 -6.47
N LEU A 173 -3.78 -6.43 -7.28
CA LEU A 173 -4.43 -7.51 -8.01
C LEU A 173 -5.08 -8.51 -7.05
N ARG A 174 -4.37 -8.91 -5.99
CA ARG A 174 -4.88 -9.83 -4.98
C ARG A 174 -6.00 -9.21 -4.14
N LEU A 175 -5.88 -7.93 -3.75
CA LEU A 175 -6.94 -7.20 -3.07
C LEU A 175 -8.20 -7.11 -3.94
N TYR A 176 -8.04 -6.84 -5.24
CA TYR A 176 -9.16 -6.82 -6.17
C TYR A 176 -9.85 -8.18 -6.26
N ALA A 177 -9.08 -9.26 -6.37
CA ALA A 177 -9.63 -10.62 -6.44
C ALA A 177 -10.42 -10.99 -5.18
N ARG A 178 -9.84 -10.72 -4.00
CA ARG A 178 -10.44 -11.01 -2.69
C ARG A 178 -11.72 -10.21 -2.45
N ASP A 179 -11.70 -8.92 -2.81
CA ASP A 179 -12.76 -7.98 -2.45
C ASP A 179 -13.60 -7.52 -3.66
N SER A 180 -13.65 -8.34 -4.71
CA SER A 180 -14.49 -8.10 -5.88
C SER A 180 -15.96 -7.90 -5.48
N GLY A 181 -16.64 -6.97 -6.15
CA GLY A 181 -18.02 -6.59 -5.82
C GLY A 181 -18.15 -5.69 -4.59
N LYS A 182 -17.09 -5.52 -3.81
CA LYS A 182 -17.05 -4.68 -2.60
C LYS A 182 -16.37 -3.34 -2.90
N THR A 183 -16.56 -2.36 -2.01
CA THR A 183 -15.90 -1.05 -2.10
C THR A 183 -14.37 -1.18 -2.21
N MET A 184 -13.80 -2.15 -1.48
CA MET A 184 -12.36 -2.40 -1.50
C MET A 184 -11.86 -2.93 -2.84
N GLY A 185 -12.60 -3.80 -3.52
CA GLY A 185 -12.28 -4.21 -4.89
C GLY A 185 -12.33 -3.05 -5.86
N SER A 186 -13.32 -2.16 -5.75
CA SER A 186 -13.39 -0.94 -6.58
C SER A 186 -12.19 -0.02 -6.36
N PHE A 187 -11.71 0.10 -5.12
CA PHE A 187 -10.48 0.84 -4.81
C PHE A 187 -9.24 0.17 -5.39
N ALA A 188 -9.10 -1.14 -5.21
CA ALA A 188 -7.98 -1.90 -5.75
C ALA A 188 -7.91 -1.79 -7.29
N MET A 189 -9.06 -1.85 -7.97
CA MET A 189 -9.16 -1.61 -9.42
C MET A 189 -8.66 -0.21 -9.82
N ALA A 190 -9.05 0.82 -9.07
CA ALA A 190 -8.53 2.18 -9.31
C ALA A 190 -7.01 2.27 -9.12
N MET A 191 -6.47 1.56 -8.12
CA MET A 191 -5.02 1.52 -7.89
C MET A 191 -4.28 0.74 -8.99
N ILE A 192 -4.85 -0.33 -9.52
CA ILE A 192 -4.30 -1.06 -10.68
C ILE A 192 -4.20 -0.11 -11.89
N ALA A 193 -5.25 0.65 -12.17
CA ALA A 193 -5.24 1.64 -13.26
C ALA A 193 -4.18 2.73 -13.04
N TYR A 194 -3.97 3.18 -11.80
CA TYR A 194 -2.89 4.13 -11.49
C TYR A 194 -1.48 3.53 -11.63
N MET A 195 -1.31 2.26 -11.27
CA MET A 195 -0.04 1.56 -11.50
C MET A 195 0.24 1.43 -13.00
N GLU A 196 -0.77 1.16 -13.81
CA GLU A 196 -0.64 1.16 -15.28
C GLU A 196 -0.24 2.55 -15.81
N GLU A 197 -1.04 3.59 -15.53
CA GLU A 197 -0.86 4.93 -16.11
C GLU A 197 0.45 5.63 -15.67
N TYR A 198 0.86 5.44 -14.41
CA TYR A 198 1.95 6.24 -13.82
C TYR A 198 3.23 5.46 -13.54
N VAL A 199 3.19 4.13 -13.57
CA VAL A 199 4.35 3.28 -13.27
C VAL A 199 4.70 2.41 -14.49
N ASP A 200 3.74 1.68 -15.05
CA ASP A 200 3.98 0.82 -16.22
C ASP A 200 4.26 1.64 -17.48
N ASP A 201 3.39 2.59 -17.83
CA ASP A 201 3.57 3.43 -19.02
C ASP A 201 4.86 4.28 -18.97
N ASP A 202 5.38 4.53 -17.77
CA ASP A 202 6.66 5.21 -17.52
C ASP A 202 7.87 4.24 -17.60
N GLY A 203 7.65 2.94 -17.79
CA GLY A 203 8.67 1.89 -17.92
C GLY A 203 9.28 1.42 -16.60
N LEU A 204 8.59 1.63 -15.48
CA LEU A 204 9.08 1.37 -14.11
C LEU A 204 8.48 0.10 -13.48
N LEU A 205 7.61 -0.58 -14.21
CA LEU A 205 7.03 -1.85 -13.83
C LEU A 205 7.62 -2.98 -14.69
N ASP A 206 8.11 -4.02 -14.03
CA ASP A 206 8.42 -5.29 -14.67
C ASP A 206 7.29 -6.28 -14.38
N SER A 207 6.26 -6.28 -15.24
CA SER A 207 5.10 -7.15 -15.08
C SER A 207 5.44 -8.64 -15.25
N THR A 208 6.57 -8.97 -15.89
CA THR A 208 7.01 -10.37 -16.07
C THR A 208 7.36 -11.06 -14.76
N ARG A 209 7.55 -10.28 -13.69
CA ARG A 209 7.84 -10.76 -12.34
C ARG A 209 6.59 -11.07 -11.53
N LEU A 210 5.41 -10.72 -12.03
CA LEU A 210 4.16 -11.16 -11.40
C LEU A 210 4.02 -12.69 -11.53
N PRO A 211 3.56 -13.38 -10.49
CA PRO A 211 3.25 -14.80 -10.59
C PRO A 211 2.00 -15.03 -11.45
N GLU A 212 1.88 -16.20 -12.07
CA GLU A 212 0.60 -16.62 -12.65
C GLU A 212 -0.40 -16.98 -11.54
N PRO A 213 -1.70 -16.72 -11.72
CA PRO A 213 -2.35 -16.19 -12.94
C PRO A 213 -2.37 -14.65 -13.03
N LEU A 214 -1.78 -13.93 -12.05
CA LEU A 214 -1.84 -12.47 -11.95
C LEU A 214 -1.22 -11.77 -13.16
N LYS A 215 -0.11 -12.31 -13.67
CA LYS A 215 0.57 -11.80 -14.85
C LYS A 215 -0.34 -11.83 -16.08
N SER A 216 -0.87 -13.00 -16.43
CA SER A 216 -1.78 -13.14 -17.58
C SER A 216 -3.00 -12.24 -17.43
N PHE A 217 -3.54 -12.15 -16.21
CA PHE A 217 -4.66 -11.27 -15.93
C PHE A 217 -4.32 -9.79 -16.17
N TYR A 218 -3.17 -9.32 -15.69
CA TYR A 218 -2.76 -7.94 -15.90
C TYR A 218 -2.49 -7.65 -17.39
N ASP A 219 -1.80 -8.56 -18.09
CA ASP A 219 -1.45 -8.41 -19.51
C ASP A 219 -2.71 -8.27 -20.38
N GLU A 220 -3.70 -9.15 -20.20
CA GLU A 220 -4.93 -9.05 -20.95
C GLU A 220 -5.71 -7.76 -20.53
N LEU A 221 -5.67 -7.30 -19.26
CA LEU A 221 -6.49 -6.18 -18.74
C LEU A 221 -6.13 -4.89 -19.47
N ARG A 222 -4.83 -4.71 -19.71
CA ARG A 222 -4.26 -3.61 -20.50
C ARG A 222 -4.74 -3.59 -21.96
N VAL A 223 -5.01 -4.76 -22.54
CA VAL A 223 -5.53 -4.86 -23.91
C VAL A 223 -6.98 -4.35 -23.98
N GLY A 224 -7.76 -4.54 -22.91
CA GLY A 224 -9.11 -3.98 -22.79
C GLY A 224 -10.16 -4.60 -23.71
N GLU A 225 -9.90 -5.78 -24.29
CA GLU A 225 -10.78 -6.43 -25.27
C GLU A 225 -12.01 -7.11 -24.64
N LYS A 226 -11.89 -7.62 -23.40
CA LYS A 226 -13.02 -8.27 -22.70
C LYS A 226 -13.72 -7.30 -21.73
N PRO A 227 -15.04 -7.45 -21.48
CA PRO A 227 -15.75 -6.69 -20.47
C PRO A 227 -15.22 -6.97 -19.05
N LEU A 228 -15.13 -5.93 -18.20
CA LEU A 228 -14.60 -6.05 -16.83
C LEU A 228 -15.30 -7.12 -15.98
N ARG A 229 -16.61 -7.35 -16.17
CA ARG A 229 -17.33 -8.40 -15.42
C ARG A 229 -16.85 -9.81 -15.79
N GLN A 230 -16.63 -10.06 -17.08
CA GLN A 230 -16.12 -11.35 -17.55
C GLN A 230 -14.71 -11.60 -17.00
N TRP A 231 -13.90 -10.56 -17.04
CA TRP A 231 -12.58 -10.51 -16.43
C TRP A 231 -12.53 -10.93 -14.98
N THR A 232 -13.35 -10.26 -14.15
CA THR A 232 -13.45 -10.54 -12.72
C THR A 232 -13.74 -12.01 -12.45
N LYS A 233 -14.68 -12.58 -13.21
CA LYS A 233 -15.11 -13.97 -13.06
C LYS A 233 -13.96 -14.95 -13.36
N GLU A 234 -13.37 -14.83 -14.56
CA GLU A 234 -12.26 -15.71 -14.98
C GLU A 234 -11.07 -15.62 -14.00
N PHE A 235 -10.82 -14.42 -13.47
CA PHE A 235 -9.73 -14.20 -12.52
C PHE A 235 -9.97 -14.84 -11.16
N LYS A 236 -11.16 -14.65 -10.59
CA LYS A 236 -11.53 -15.29 -9.31
C LYS A 236 -11.47 -16.81 -9.42
N GLU A 237 -11.99 -17.36 -10.51
CA GLU A 237 -11.91 -18.80 -10.81
C GLU A 237 -10.45 -19.28 -10.85
N SER A 238 -9.55 -18.52 -11.49
CA SER A 238 -8.12 -18.88 -11.57
C SER A 238 -7.37 -18.84 -10.23
N LEU A 239 -7.93 -18.17 -9.22
CA LEU A 239 -7.39 -18.03 -7.88
C LEU A 239 -8.12 -18.88 -6.84
N ASP A 240 -9.01 -19.77 -7.27
CA ASP A 240 -9.88 -20.57 -6.40
C ASP A 240 -10.73 -19.71 -5.43
N ILE A 241 -11.10 -18.50 -5.82
CA ILE A 241 -11.93 -17.59 -5.03
C ILE A 241 -13.41 -17.77 -5.43
N PRO A 242 -14.31 -18.10 -4.49
CA PRO A 242 -15.72 -18.36 -4.80
C PRO A 242 -16.46 -17.11 -5.33
N ASP A 243 -17.45 -17.35 -6.18
CA ASP A 243 -18.30 -16.29 -6.72
C ASP A 243 -19.52 -16.02 -5.83
N GLU A 244 -19.38 -15.05 -4.91
CA GLU A 244 -20.44 -14.63 -3.99
C GLU A 244 -21.67 -14.01 -4.71
N ASP A 245 -21.55 -13.65 -6.00
CA ASP A 245 -22.63 -13.01 -6.79
C ASP A 245 -23.64 -14.01 -7.41
N SER A 246 -23.53 -15.32 -7.12
CA SER A 246 -24.40 -16.35 -7.71
C SER A 246 -25.74 -16.56 -6.99
N GLU A 247 -25.95 -15.99 -5.80
CA GLU A 247 -27.19 -16.21 -5.02
C GLU A 247 -28.37 -15.28 -5.41
N ASP A 248 -28.13 -14.19 -6.15
CA ASP A 248 -29.20 -13.26 -6.55
C ASP A 248 -29.85 -13.58 -7.90
N GLU A 249 -29.29 -14.51 -8.69
CA GLU A 249 -29.87 -14.92 -9.99
C GLU A 249 -31.03 -15.94 -9.84
N ASP A 250 -31.18 -16.59 -8.68
CA ASP A 250 -32.25 -17.58 -8.44
C ASP A 250 -33.55 -16.97 -7.89
N LEU A 251 -33.57 -15.69 -7.53
CA LEU A 251 -34.75 -15.02 -6.96
C LEU A 251 -35.77 -14.51 -8.01
N TRP A 252 -35.49 -14.69 -9.30
CA TRP A 252 -36.38 -14.28 -10.41
C TRP A 252 -36.59 -15.36 -11.47
N SER A 253 -36.45 -16.64 -11.11
CA SER A 253 -36.84 -17.78 -11.97
C SER A 253 -38.22 -18.36 -11.64
#